data_AF-A0A947URE5-F1
#
_entry.id   AF-A0A947URE5-F1
#
_cell.length_a   1.000
_cell.length_b   1.000
_cell.length_c   1.000
_cell.angle_alpha   90.00
_cell.angle_beta   90.00
_cell.angle_gamma   90.00
#
_symmetry.space_group_name_H-M   'P 1'
#
loop_
_entity.id
_entity.type
_entity.pdbx_description
1 polymer ?
#
loop_
_entity_poly.entity_id
_entity_poly.type
_entity_poly.pdbx_seq_one_letter_code
_entity_poly.pdbx_strand_id
1 'polypeptide(L)'
;ANINYSISNNAEYGEYVTGPKVINAESKAAMKECLDNIQNGNYAKRFILEGQSNYPEMTACRRNNAAHQIEVVGGKLRAMMPWITANKLVDHSKN
;
A
#
# COMPACT_ATOMS: atom_id res chain seq x y z
N ALA A 1 -20.55 3.74 9.29
CA ALA A 1 -20.63 5.11 8.77
C ALA A 1 -20.22 6.13 9.84
N ASN A 2 -19.02 6.00 10.41
CA ASN A 2 -18.53 6.93 11.45
C ASN A 2 -17.55 7.97 10.89
N ILE A 3 -16.98 7.70 9.71
CA ILE A 3 -16.02 8.59 9.04
C ILE A 3 -16.72 9.82 8.45
N ASN A 4 -17.78 9.64 7.66
CA ASN A 4 -18.46 10.76 6.99
C ASN A 4 -19.07 11.76 7.99
N TYR A 5 -19.51 11.26 9.15
CA TYR A 5 -19.98 12.09 10.27
C TYR A 5 -18.85 12.87 10.97
N SER A 6 -17.60 12.40 10.89
CA SER A 6 -16.44 12.99 11.57
C SER A 6 -15.65 14.00 10.71
N ILE A 7 -15.96 14.09 9.42
CA ILE A 7 -15.29 15.00 8.48
C ILE A 7 -16.22 16.17 8.12
N SER A 8 -15.64 17.23 7.55
CA SER A 8 -16.46 18.36 7.07
C SER A 8 -17.35 17.96 5.90
N ASN A 9 -18.54 18.56 5.79
CA ASN A 9 -19.47 18.38 4.66
C ASN A 9 -18.80 18.64 3.29
N ASN A 10 -17.80 19.53 3.23
CA ASN A 10 -17.05 19.78 2.00
C ASN A 10 -16.19 18.57 1.58
N ALA A 11 -15.55 17.92 2.55
CA ALA A 11 -14.78 16.70 2.31
C ALA A 11 -15.70 15.54 1.91
N GLU A 12 -16.85 15.40 2.58
CA GLU A 12 -17.86 14.39 2.25
C GLU A 12 -18.40 14.59 0.82
N TYR A 13 -18.75 15.81 0.43
CA TYR A 13 -19.18 16.09 -0.94
C TYR A 13 -18.06 15.78 -1.95
N GLY A 14 -16.82 16.14 -1.62
CA GLY A 14 -15.64 15.81 -2.42
C GLY A 14 -15.45 14.30 -2.62
N GLU A 15 -15.67 13.49 -1.57
CA GLU A 15 -15.65 12.03 -1.61
C GLU A 15 -16.67 11.49 -2.63
N TYR A 16 -17.92 11.94 -2.56
CA TYR A 16 -18.97 11.46 -3.47
C TYR A 16 -18.69 11.79 -4.94
N VAL A 17 -18.13 12.97 -5.21
CA VAL A 17 -17.88 13.45 -6.58
C VAL A 17 -16.59 12.87 -7.17
N THR A 18 -15.55 12.72 -6.36
CA THR A 18 -14.20 12.40 -6.85
C THR A 18 -13.81 10.94 -6.58
N GLY A 19 -14.30 10.35 -5.49
CA GLY A 19 -14.00 8.96 -5.11
C GLY A 19 -14.24 7.96 -6.25
N PRO A 20 -15.44 7.95 -6.88
CA PRO A 20 -15.73 7.06 -8.01
C PRO A 20 -14.91 7.33 -9.28
N LYS A 21 -14.34 8.55 -9.43
CA LYS A 21 -13.45 8.87 -10.56
C LYS A 21 -12.07 8.24 -10.38
N VAL A 22 -11.59 8.16 -9.14
CA VAL A 22 -10.31 7.51 -8.80
C VAL A 22 -10.48 5.99 -8.75
N ILE A 23 -11.48 5.49 -8.03
CA ILE A 23 -11.81 4.06 -7.94
C ILE A 23 -12.98 3.77 -8.89
N ASN A 24 -12.61 3.60 -10.16
CA ASN A 24 -13.50 3.47 -11.30
C ASN A 24 -13.68 2.01 -11.77
N ALA A 25 -14.29 1.83 -12.94
CA ALA A 25 -14.54 0.50 -13.52
C ALA A 25 -13.24 -0.25 -13.82
N GLU A 26 -12.21 0.45 -14.27
CA GLU A 26 -10.89 -0.09 -14.58
C GLU A 26 -10.21 -0.59 -13.30
N SER A 27 -10.31 0.18 -12.21
CA SER A 27 -9.82 -0.23 -10.89
C SER A 27 -10.50 -1.52 -10.42
N LYS A 28 -11.83 -1.64 -10.59
CA LYS A 28 -12.58 -2.85 -10.25
C LYS A 28 -12.24 -4.04 -11.16
N ALA A 29 -11.98 -3.79 -12.45
CA ALA A 29 -11.55 -4.82 -13.39
C ALA A 29 -10.18 -5.38 -12.99
N ALA A 30 -9.22 -4.51 -12.63
CA ALA A 30 -7.92 -4.93 -12.12
C ALA A 30 -8.05 -5.75 -10.83
N MET A 31 -8.93 -5.34 -9.89
CA MET A 31 -9.21 -6.13 -8.68
C MET A 31 -9.75 -7.52 -8.99
N LYS A 32 -10.64 -7.64 -9.99
CA LYS A 32 -11.18 -8.94 -10.42
C LYS A 32 -10.08 -9.81 -11.05
N GLU A 33 -9.24 -9.24 -11.90
CA GLU A 33 -8.10 -9.96 -12.47
C GLU A 33 -7.13 -10.45 -11.39
N CYS A 34 -6.85 -9.63 -10.37
CA CYS A 34 -6.07 -10.06 -9.21
C CYS A 34 -6.71 -11.27 -8.51
N LEU A 35 -8.03 -11.24 -8.29
CA LEU A 35 -8.75 -12.36 -7.67
C LEU A 35 -8.67 -13.62 -8.54
N ASP A 36 -8.90 -13.51 -9.84
CA ASP A 36 -8.83 -14.64 -10.77
C ASP A 36 -7.42 -15.26 -10.75
N ASN A 37 -6.36 -14.45 -10.77
CA ASN A 37 -4.96 -14.88 -10.68
C ASN A 37 -4.59 -15.55 -9.35
N ILE A 38 -5.28 -15.19 -8.26
CA ILE A 38 -5.15 -15.88 -6.97
C ILE A 38 -5.85 -17.24 -7.04
N GLN A 39 -7.10 -17.26 -7.51
CA GLN A 39 -7.96 -18.46 -7.52
C GLN A 39 -7.43 -19.53 -8.48
N ASN A 40 -6.89 -19.15 -9.63
CA ASN A 40 -6.29 -20.08 -10.59
C ASN A 40 -4.84 -20.47 -10.24
N GLY A 41 -4.26 -19.93 -9.16
CA GLY A 41 -2.92 -20.27 -8.68
C GLY A 41 -1.76 -19.59 -9.42
N ASN A 42 -2.02 -18.74 -10.42
CA ASN A 42 -0.98 -18.04 -11.17
C ASN A 42 -0.09 -17.18 -10.26
N TYR A 43 -0.70 -16.46 -9.31
CA TYR A 43 0.05 -15.64 -8.35
C TYR A 43 0.98 -16.50 -7.49
N ALA A 44 0.48 -17.62 -6.94
CA ALA A 44 1.26 -18.53 -6.12
C ALA A 44 2.44 -19.11 -6.90
N LYS A 45 2.22 -19.54 -8.15
CA LYS A 45 3.27 -20.04 -9.03
C LYS A 45 4.36 -18.99 -9.28
N ARG A 46 3.97 -17.74 -9.58
CA ARG A 46 4.93 -16.62 -9.78
C ARG A 46 5.76 -16.38 -8.52
N PHE A 47 5.12 -16.34 -7.35
CA PHE A 47 5.82 -16.09 -6.09
C PHE A 47 6.80 -17.21 -5.71
N ILE A 48 6.43 -18.47 -5.92
CA ILE A 48 7.34 -19.61 -5.70
C ILE A 48 8.55 -19.53 -6.63
N LEU A 49 8.33 -19.24 -7.92
CA LEU A 49 9.42 -19.12 -8.90
C LEU A 49 10.37 -17.95 -8.56
N GLU A 50 9.82 -16.83 -8.13
CA GLU A 50 10.58 -15.68 -7.65
C GLU A 50 11.46 -16.06 -6.43
N GLY A 51 10.91 -16.81 -5.48
CA GLY A 51 11.68 -17.33 -4.34
C GLY A 51 12.76 -18.32 -4.74
N GLN A 52 12.48 -19.20 -5.70
CA GLN A 52 13.49 -20.11 -6.28
C GLN A 52 14.60 -19.35 -7.01
N SER A 53 14.29 -18.17 -7.54
CA SER A 53 15.24 -17.27 -8.22
C SER A 53 15.95 -16.32 -7.26
N ASN A 54 15.78 -16.49 -5.95
CA ASN A 54 16.34 -15.63 -4.90
C ASN A 54 15.88 -14.16 -4.96
N TYR A 55 14.59 -13.95 -5.26
CA TYR A 55 13.87 -12.67 -5.08
C TYR A 55 14.39 -11.44 -5.86
N PRO A 56 14.74 -11.52 -7.16
CA PRO A 56 15.23 -10.38 -7.93
C PRO A 56 14.22 -9.23 -8.09
N GLU A 57 12.95 -9.53 -8.43
CA GLU A 57 11.87 -8.55 -8.57
C GLU A 57 11.57 -7.89 -7.22
N MET A 58 11.44 -8.69 -6.16
CA MET A 58 11.18 -8.15 -4.82
C MET A 58 12.33 -7.26 -4.32
N THR A 59 13.58 -7.64 -4.58
CA THR A 59 14.75 -6.83 -4.19
C THR A 59 14.75 -5.49 -4.92
N ALA A 60 14.45 -5.48 -6.21
CA ALA A 60 14.33 -4.25 -7.00
C ALA A 60 13.19 -3.36 -6.48
N CYS A 61 12.01 -3.94 -6.24
CA CYS A 61 10.85 -3.23 -5.69
C CYS A 61 11.14 -2.64 -4.30
N ARG A 62 11.78 -3.39 -3.39
CA ARG A 62 12.19 -2.90 -2.06
C ARG A 62 13.14 -1.71 -2.17
N ARG A 63 14.14 -1.79 -3.04
CA ARG A 63 15.08 -0.69 -3.29
C ARG A 63 14.36 0.56 -3.80
N ASN A 64 13.48 0.40 -4.77
CA ASN A 64 12.74 1.52 -5.36
C ASN A 64 11.80 2.18 -4.33
N ASN A 65 11.11 1.37 -3.51
CA ASN A 65 10.26 1.86 -2.44
C ASN A 65 11.06 2.60 -1.37
N ALA A 66 12.21 2.07 -0.95
CA ALA A 66 13.09 2.73 0.02
C ALA A 66 13.64 4.07 -0.49
N ALA A 67 13.84 4.20 -1.80
CA ALA A 67 14.28 5.44 -2.44
C ALA A 67 13.14 6.45 -2.69
N HIS A 68 11.87 6.05 -2.52
CA HIS A 68 10.73 6.91 -2.83
C HIS A 68 10.68 8.11 -1.87
N GLN A 69 10.38 9.30 -2.39
CA GLN A 69 10.42 10.55 -1.64
C GLN A 69 9.51 10.52 -0.38
N ILE A 70 8.38 9.81 -0.47
CA ILE A 70 7.46 9.63 0.66
C ILE A 70 8.14 8.97 1.87
N GLU A 71 9.06 8.02 1.66
CA GLU A 71 9.78 7.35 2.74
C GLU A 71 10.85 8.26 3.34
N VAL A 72 11.56 9.00 2.49
CA VAL A 72 12.59 9.96 2.94
C VAL A 72 11.99 11.08 3.78
N VAL A 73 10.92 11.70 3.30
CA VAL A 73 10.25 12.81 4.01
C VAL A 73 9.46 12.28 5.20
N GLY A 74 8.71 11.19 5.00
CA GLY A 74 7.91 10.56 6.06
C GLY A 74 8.76 10.08 7.23
N GLY A 75 9.95 9.53 6.96
CA GLY A 75 10.91 9.14 8.00
C GLY A 75 11.34 10.31 8.88
N LYS A 76 11.68 11.46 8.27
CA LYS A 76 12.05 12.69 9.00
C LYS A 76 10.90 13.20 9.85
N LEU A 77 9.69 13.27 9.29
CA LEU A 77 8.51 13.74 10.01
C LEU A 77 8.19 12.84 11.21
N ARG A 78 8.18 11.51 11.01
CA ARG A 78 7.92 10.54 12.10
C ARG A 78 8.97 10.58 13.20
N ALA A 79 10.24 10.87 12.87
CA ALA A 79 11.30 11.01 13.87
C ALA A 79 11.09 12.21 14.82
N MET A 80 10.39 13.25 14.35
CA MET A 80 10.04 14.43 15.16
C MET A 80 8.73 14.24 15.95
N MET A 81 8.13 13.05 15.92
CA MET A 81 6.85 12.74 16.58
C MET A 81 7.08 11.71 17.70
N PRO A 82 7.43 12.15 18.94
CA PRO A 82 7.83 11.26 20.03
C PRO A 82 6.79 10.18 20.38
N TRP A 83 5.51 10.49 20.20
CA TRP A 83 4.40 9.57 20.46
C TRP A 83 4.36 8.38 19.49
N ILE A 84 4.93 8.53 18.29
CA ILE A 84 5.07 7.46 17.30
C ILE A 84 6.26 6.58 17.64
N THR A 85 7.40 7.17 18.00
CA THR A 85 8.64 6.44 18.31
C THR A 85 8.55 5.65 19.62
N ALA A 86 7.80 6.16 20.60
CA ALA A 86 7.62 5.51 21.90
C ALA A 86 6.94 4.12 21.81
N ASN A 87 6.17 3.86 20.75
CA ASN A 87 5.41 2.62 20.57
C ASN A 87 5.90 1.83 19.35
N LYS A 88 7.19 1.89 19.02
CA LYS A 88 7.73 1.21 17.82
C LYS A 88 7.65 -0.32 18.00
N LEU A 89 6.66 -0.95 17.37
CA LEU A 89 6.43 -2.40 17.39
C LEU A 89 7.29 -3.19 16.38
N VAL A 90 7.91 -2.50 15.42
CA VAL A 90 8.65 -3.13 14.31
C VAL A 90 10.15 -2.98 14.49
N ASP A 91 10.82 -4.12 14.61
CA ASP A 91 12.27 -4.27 14.65
C ASP A 91 12.82 -4.47 13.23
N HIS A 92 13.63 -3.51 12.77
CA HIS A 92 14.20 -3.55 11.42
C HIS A 92 15.39 -4.52 11.28
N SER A 93 15.88 -5.11 12.37
CA SER A 93 16.94 -6.13 12.32
C SER A 93 16.45 -7.51 11.87
N LYS A 94 15.12 -7.69 11.77
CA LYS A 94 14.47 -8.98 11.47
C LYS A 94 13.84 -9.08 10.07
N ASN A 95 14.09 -8.11 9.19
CA ASN A 95 13.46 -7.99 7.87
C ASN A 95 14.45 -8.15 6.71
#